data_AF-A0A0A3I6A1-F1
#
_entry.id   AF-A0A0A3I6A1-F1
#
_cell.length_a   1.000
_cell.length_b   1.000
_cell.length_c   1.000
_cell.angle_alpha   90.00
_cell.angle_beta   90.00
_cell.angle_gamma   90.00
#
_symmetry.space_group_name_H-M   'P 1'
#
loop_
_entity.id
_entity.type
_entity.pdbx_description
1 polymer ?
#
loop_
_entity_poly.entity_id
_entity_poly.type
_entity_poly.pdbx_seq_one_letter_code
_entity_poly.pdbx_strand_id
1 'polypeptide(L)'
;MEEAVQSHWKTPIEIVNQDEERQLVYYLNHNQHILGVYHYENGKYRYDNKQSVGITFSSDNRLPFFVQANYFEGIGKIIHGAIKTNEHEVEKFIILYKNGEQQEIIAKNNTFITEYPPTITTSIEMFQTEIKNVIGFDKHGDIVESYN
;
A
#
# COMPACT_ATOMS: atom_id res chain seq x y z
N MET A 1 -4.82 -14.06 11.63
CA MET A 1 -4.64 -13.51 10.27
C MET A 1 -3.41 -14.08 9.59
N GLU A 2 -2.22 -13.93 10.17
CA GLU A 2 -0.95 -14.41 9.62
C GLU A 2 -0.98 -15.87 9.16
N GLU A 3 -1.44 -16.80 10.02
CA GLU A 3 -1.60 -18.21 9.64
C GLU A 3 -2.48 -18.42 8.40
N ALA A 4 -3.55 -17.63 8.27
CA ALA A 4 -4.49 -17.71 7.16
C ALA A 4 -3.89 -17.17 5.85
N VAL A 5 -2.99 -16.19 5.91
CA VAL A 5 -2.26 -15.73 4.73
C VAL A 5 -1.15 -16.73 4.40
N GLN A 6 -0.37 -17.15 5.40
CA GLN A 6 0.75 -18.08 5.26
C GLN A 6 0.32 -19.43 4.65
N SER A 7 -0.89 -19.91 4.92
CA SER A 7 -1.38 -21.17 4.34
C SER A 7 -1.50 -21.17 2.82
N HIS A 8 -1.50 -20.00 2.17
CA HIS A 8 -1.52 -19.87 0.70
C HIS A 8 -0.14 -19.78 0.06
N TRP A 9 0.92 -19.68 0.88
CA TRP A 9 2.29 -19.49 0.42
C TRP A 9 3.19 -20.62 0.90
N LYS A 10 4.04 -21.13 0.01
CA LYS A 10 5.06 -22.12 0.37
C LYS A 10 6.27 -21.52 1.07
N THR A 11 6.40 -20.20 0.99
CA THR A 11 7.52 -19.43 1.49
C THR A 11 7.06 -18.56 2.65
N PRO A 12 7.94 -18.28 3.64
CA PRO A 12 7.60 -17.40 4.75
C PRO A 12 7.14 -16.04 4.23
N ILE A 13 6.06 -15.53 4.83
CA ILE A 13 5.59 -14.17 4.60
C ILE A 13 5.88 -13.29 5.81
N GLU A 14 5.79 -11.97 5.62
CA GLU A 14 5.84 -11.01 6.70
C GLU A 14 4.68 -10.02 6.54
N ILE A 15 3.77 -9.94 7.51
CA ILE A 15 2.71 -8.94 7.51
C ILE A 15 3.30 -7.60 7.97
N VAL A 16 3.21 -6.60 7.11
CA VAL A 16 3.81 -5.28 7.35
C VAL A 16 2.77 -4.18 7.56
N ASN A 17 1.52 -4.37 7.11
CA ASN A 17 0.44 -3.40 7.32
C ASN A 17 -0.93 -4.09 7.20
N GLN A 18 -1.96 -3.48 7.77
CA GLN A 18 -3.34 -3.91 7.72
C GLN A 18 -4.29 -2.72 7.78
N ASP A 19 -5.39 -2.83 7.04
CA ASP A 19 -6.58 -2.01 7.17
C ASP A 19 -7.72 -2.92 7.65
N GLU A 20 -7.99 -2.87 8.96
CA GLU A 20 -8.97 -3.77 9.59
C GLU A 20 -10.41 -3.46 9.17
N GLU A 21 -10.70 -2.18 8.92
CA GLU A 21 -12.04 -1.72 8.53
C GLU A 21 -12.41 -2.28 7.16
N ARG A 22 -11.47 -2.25 6.22
CA ARG A 22 -11.64 -2.75 4.84
C ARG A 22 -11.23 -4.20 4.67
N GLN A 23 -10.74 -4.85 5.74
CA GLN A 23 -10.23 -6.21 5.75
C GLN A 23 -9.13 -6.45 4.70
N LEU A 24 -8.17 -5.52 4.60
CA LEU A 24 -7.00 -5.62 3.73
C LEU A 24 -5.76 -5.94 4.55
N VAL A 25 -4.89 -6.77 3.98
CA VAL A 25 -3.59 -7.13 4.55
C VAL A 25 -2.48 -6.83 3.56
N TYR A 26 -1.46 -6.12 4.03
CA TYR A 26 -0.22 -5.89 3.32
C TYR A 26 0.85 -6.83 3.87
N TYR A 27 1.47 -7.61 3.00
CA TYR A 27 2.56 -8.49 3.40
C TYR A 27 3.64 -8.59 2.32
N LEU A 28 4.82 -9.02 2.76
CA LEU A 28 5.95 -9.31 1.91
C LEU A 28 6.04 -10.81 1.65
N ASN A 29 6.29 -11.16 0.40
CA ASN A 29 6.74 -12.49 0.01
C ASN A 29 8.07 -12.34 -0.75
N HIS A 30 9.18 -12.65 -0.08
CA HIS A 30 10.52 -12.28 -0.52
C HIS A 30 10.64 -10.77 -0.80
N ASN A 31 10.78 -10.38 -2.06
CA ASN A 31 10.92 -8.99 -2.50
C ASN A 31 9.60 -8.42 -3.06
N GLN A 32 8.53 -9.21 -3.05
CA GLN A 32 7.24 -8.79 -3.57
C GLN A 32 6.40 -8.17 -2.46
N HIS A 33 5.90 -6.98 -2.73
CA HIS A 33 4.93 -6.26 -1.92
C HIS A 33 3.54 -6.65 -2.37
N ILE A 34 2.74 -7.24 -1.47
CA ILE A 34 1.42 -7.78 -1.80
C ILE A 34 0.36 -7.16 -0.91
N LEU A 35 -0.67 -6.59 -1.53
CA LEU A 35 -1.91 -6.21 -0.89
C LEU A 35 -2.98 -7.25 -1.24
N GLY A 36 -3.64 -7.81 -0.23
CA GLY A 36 -4.68 -8.82 -0.41
C GLY A 36 -5.86 -8.63 0.52
N VAL A 37 -6.97 -9.31 0.19
CA VAL A 37 -8.20 -9.29 0.97
C VAL A 37 -8.24 -10.46 1.95
N TYR A 38 -8.66 -10.19 3.18
CA TYR A 38 -9.06 -11.23 4.12
C TYR A 38 -10.51 -11.02 4.57
N HIS A 39 -11.07 -12.03 5.21
CA HIS A 39 -12.37 -11.96 5.87
C HIS A 39 -12.21 -12.40 7.31
N TYR A 40 -12.86 -11.70 8.22
CA TYR A 40 -12.95 -12.10 9.62
C TYR A 40 -14.41 -12.39 9.97
N GLU A 41 -14.73 -13.68 10.09
CA GLU A 41 -16.08 -14.16 10.37
C GLU A 41 -16.02 -15.22 11.47
N ASN A 42 -16.91 -15.14 12.47
CA ASN A 42 -17.00 -16.12 13.57
C ASN A 42 -15.66 -16.39 14.29
N GLY A 43 -14.86 -15.34 14.48
CA GLY A 43 -13.56 -15.45 15.16
C GLY A 43 -12.45 -16.09 14.30
N LYS A 44 -12.70 -16.33 13.01
CA LYS A 44 -11.75 -16.98 12.10
C LYS A 44 -11.39 -16.07 10.95
N TYR A 45 -10.10 -16.05 10.62
CA TYR A 45 -9.59 -15.37 9.44
C TYR A 45 -9.61 -16.31 8.24
N ARG A 46 -10.06 -15.82 7.09
CA ARG A 46 -9.94 -16.47 5.79
C ARG A 46 -9.27 -15.50 4.82
N TYR A 47 -8.25 -15.94 4.10
CA TYR A 47 -7.58 -15.12 3.10
C TYR A 47 -8.15 -15.40 1.69
N ASP A 48 -8.48 -14.36 0.93
CA ASP A 48 -8.91 -14.48 -0.46
C ASP A 48 -7.75 -14.16 -1.41
N ASN A 49 -6.97 -15.19 -1.72
CA ASN A 49 -5.81 -15.05 -2.59
C ASN A 49 -6.16 -14.62 -4.04
N LYS A 50 -7.42 -14.78 -4.48
CA LYS A 50 -7.83 -14.33 -5.82
C LYS A 50 -7.90 -12.82 -5.93
N GLN A 51 -8.09 -12.13 -4.80
CA GLN A 51 -8.13 -10.68 -4.71
C GLN A 51 -6.83 -10.15 -4.10
N SER A 52 -5.70 -10.52 -4.72
CA SER A 52 -4.39 -10.03 -4.33
C SER A 52 -3.67 -9.40 -5.50
N VAL A 53 -2.96 -8.31 -5.21
CA VAL A 53 -2.15 -7.58 -6.18
C VAL A 53 -0.75 -7.45 -5.62
N GLY A 54 0.24 -7.75 -6.46
CA GLY A 54 1.63 -7.79 -6.06
C GLY A 54 2.50 -6.95 -6.97
N ILE A 55 3.43 -6.22 -6.38
CA ILE A 55 4.45 -5.45 -7.09
C ILE A 55 5.84 -5.82 -6.58
N THR A 56 6.80 -5.88 -7.49
CA THR A 56 8.22 -5.98 -7.16
C THR A 56 8.87 -4.67 -7.55
N PHE A 57 9.67 -4.11 -6.64
CA PHE A 57 10.46 -2.93 -6.95
C PHE A 57 11.43 -3.19 -8.10
N SER A 58 11.43 -2.30 -9.09
CA SER A 58 12.38 -2.30 -10.22
C SER A 58 13.17 -1.00 -10.21
N SER A 59 14.19 -0.87 -9.38
CA SER A 59 15.07 0.31 -9.40
C SER A 59 16.48 -0.04 -8.93
N ASP A 60 17.47 0.28 -9.76
CA ASP A 60 18.90 0.13 -9.47
C ASP A 60 19.57 1.44 -9.02
N ASN A 61 18.89 2.61 -9.09
CA ASN A 61 19.54 3.93 -8.96
C ASN A 61 18.93 4.91 -7.93
N ARG A 62 17.84 4.57 -7.24
CA ARG A 62 17.21 5.36 -6.13
C ARG A 62 16.52 4.43 -5.13
N LEU A 63 16.20 4.93 -3.92
CA LEU A 63 15.38 4.18 -2.96
C LEU A 63 14.11 3.69 -3.67
N PRO A 64 13.83 2.39 -3.65
CA PRO A 64 12.65 1.90 -4.33
C PRO A 64 11.37 2.43 -3.68
N PHE A 65 10.57 3.20 -4.45
CA PHE A 65 9.29 3.76 -4.04
C PHE A 65 8.25 3.48 -5.14
N PHE A 66 7.09 2.92 -4.77
CA PHE A 66 5.91 2.86 -5.63
C PHE A 66 4.66 3.39 -4.94
N VAL A 67 3.70 3.77 -5.77
CA VAL A 67 2.32 4.07 -5.43
C VAL A 67 1.43 3.49 -6.53
N GLN A 68 0.40 2.74 -6.15
CA GLN A 68 -0.53 2.09 -7.05
C GLN A 68 -1.96 2.24 -6.55
N ALA A 69 -2.90 2.13 -7.47
CA ALA A 69 -4.31 1.99 -7.13
C ALA A 69 -4.85 0.67 -7.72
N ASN A 70 -5.64 -0.05 -6.95
CA ASN A 70 -6.28 -1.30 -7.35
C ASN A 70 -7.73 -1.36 -6.87
N TYR A 71 -8.57 -2.07 -7.63
CA TYR A 71 -9.97 -2.29 -7.28
C TYR A 71 -10.11 -3.68 -6.66
N PHE A 72 -10.80 -3.75 -5.53
CA PHE A 72 -11.10 -4.99 -4.81
C PHE A 72 -12.62 -5.15 -4.71
N GLU A 73 -13.13 -6.32 -5.05
CA GLU A 73 -14.56 -6.63 -5.03
C GLU A 73 -15.10 -6.55 -3.59
N GLY A 74 -16.18 -5.80 -3.40
CA GLY A 74 -16.78 -5.58 -2.08
C GLY A 74 -16.09 -4.52 -1.21
N ILE A 75 -14.93 -4.00 -1.62
CA ILE A 75 -14.17 -2.97 -0.89
C ILE A 75 -14.11 -1.66 -1.70
N GLY A 76 -13.88 -1.75 -3.01
CA GLY A 76 -13.77 -0.60 -3.90
C GLY A 76 -12.34 -0.27 -4.32
N LYS A 77 -12.10 1.00 -4.65
CA LYS A 77 -10.81 1.49 -5.15
C LYS A 77 -9.89 1.85 -3.97
N ILE A 78 -8.71 1.26 -3.94
CA ILE A 78 -7.73 1.42 -2.88
C ILE A 78 -6.42 1.88 -3.48
N ILE A 79 -5.77 2.83 -2.82
CA ILE A 79 -4.41 3.26 -3.10
C ILE A 79 -3.49 2.62 -2.07
N HIS A 80 -2.35 2.10 -2.51
CA HIS A 80 -1.33 1.59 -1.63
C HIS A 80 0.07 1.89 -2.18
N GLY A 81 1.04 1.87 -1.30
CA GLY A 81 2.41 2.19 -1.65
C GLY A 81 3.39 1.77 -0.56
N ALA A 82 4.67 1.77 -0.92
CA ALA A 82 5.74 1.49 0.02
C ALA A 82 7.06 2.13 -0.42
N ILE A 83 7.92 2.44 0.55
CA ILE A 83 9.32 2.82 0.36
C ILE A 83 10.20 1.71 0.94
N LYS A 84 11.14 1.18 0.16
CA LYS A 84 12.14 0.23 0.64
C LYS A 84 13.36 0.97 1.19
N THR A 85 13.42 1.10 2.50
CA THR A 85 14.57 1.68 3.22
C THR A 85 14.77 0.95 4.55
N ASN A 86 16.03 0.75 4.93
CA ASN A 86 16.43 0.20 6.23
C ASN A 86 16.99 1.28 7.17
N GLU A 87 17.13 2.51 6.68
CA GLU A 87 17.82 3.59 7.39
C GLU A 87 16.83 4.60 7.99
N HIS A 88 15.63 4.70 7.40
CA HIS A 88 14.63 5.70 7.75
C HIS A 88 13.27 5.04 8.00
N GLU A 89 12.67 5.34 9.13
CA GLU A 89 11.27 5.02 9.39
C GLU A 89 10.41 6.16 8.84
N VAL A 90 9.51 5.82 7.92
CA VAL A 90 8.51 6.74 7.38
C VAL A 90 7.38 6.84 8.40
N GLU A 91 7.09 8.05 8.86
CA GLU A 91 5.99 8.37 9.77
C GLU A 91 4.70 8.61 8.99
N LYS A 92 4.81 9.32 7.86
CA LYS A 92 3.65 9.64 7.03
C LYS A 92 3.97 9.79 5.56
N PHE A 93 2.96 9.58 4.75
CA PHE A 93 2.94 9.86 3.32
C PHE A 93 2.01 11.03 3.03
N ILE A 94 2.39 11.85 2.05
CA ILE A 94 1.51 12.87 1.47
C ILE A 94 1.42 12.60 -0.03
N ILE A 95 0.21 12.30 -0.51
CA ILE A 95 -0.10 12.28 -1.93
C ILE A 95 -0.59 13.67 -2.32
N LEU A 96 0.10 14.32 -3.24
CA LEU A 96 -0.29 15.58 -3.85
C LEU A 96 -0.93 15.29 -5.20
N TYR A 97 -2.16 15.75 -5.42
CA TYR A 97 -2.88 15.57 -6.67
C TYR A 97 -2.75 16.79 -7.59
N LYS A 98 -2.93 16.58 -8.89
CA LYS A 98 -2.87 17.66 -9.90
C LYS A 98 -4.01 18.67 -9.77
N ASN A 99 -5.15 18.26 -9.20
CA ASN A 99 -6.26 19.16 -8.88
C ASN A 99 -5.98 20.09 -7.68
N GLY A 100 -4.83 19.94 -7.00
CA GLY A 100 -4.42 20.75 -5.85
C GLY A 100 -4.79 20.16 -4.49
N GLU A 101 -5.54 19.06 -4.45
CA GLU A 101 -5.84 18.36 -3.20
C GLU A 101 -4.64 17.56 -2.69
N GLN A 102 -4.68 17.24 -1.39
CA GLN A 102 -3.67 16.43 -0.74
C GLN A 102 -4.33 15.41 0.18
N GLN A 103 -3.72 14.23 0.26
CA GLN A 103 -4.11 13.17 1.18
C GLN A 103 -2.91 12.83 2.07
N GLU A 104 -3.05 13.07 3.37
CA GLU A 104 -2.08 12.70 4.40
C GLU A 104 -2.43 11.33 4.97
N ILE A 105 -1.43 10.45 5.07
CA ILE A 105 -1.62 9.05 5.43
C ILE A 105 -0.54 8.66 6.43
N ILE A 106 -0.95 8.14 7.59
CA ILE A 106 -0.01 7.59 8.58
C ILE A 106 0.59 6.32 8.00
N ALA A 107 1.92 6.24 8.00
CA ALA A 107 2.64 5.08 7.52
C ALA A 107 2.60 3.95 8.55
N LYS A 108 2.69 2.71 8.07
CA LYS A 108 2.98 1.54 8.92
C LYS A 108 4.05 0.71 8.24
N ASN A 109 5.19 0.52 8.90
CA ASN A 109 6.35 -0.20 8.38
C ASN A 109 6.74 0.25 6.96
N ASN A 110 6.87 1.57 6.75
CA ASN A 110 7.21 2.18 5.46
C ASN A 110 6.23 1.87 4.31
N THR A 111 5.01 1.44 4.64
CA THR A 111 3.92 1.20 3.68
C THR A 111 2.70 2.05 4.03
N PHE A 112 1.76 2.16 3.10
CA PHE A 112 0.46 2.75 3.35
C PHE A 112 -0.66 2.07 2.56
N ILE A 113 -1.87 2.17 3.09
CA ILE A 113 -3.14 1.77 2.47
C ILE A 113 -4.10 2.93 2.69
N THR A 114 -4.78 3.39 1.65
CA THR A 114 -5.78 4.45 1.78
C THR A 114 -6.85 4.35 0.69
N GLU A 115 -7.96 5.04 0.89
CA GLU A 115 -9.05 5.08 -0.09
C GLU A 115 -8.71 5.97 -1.29
N TYR A 116 -9.29 5.61 -2.43
CA TYR A 116 -9.29 6.47 -3.59
C TYR A 116 -10.15 7.73 -3.33
N PRO A 117 -9.59 8.95 -3.46
CA PRO A 117 -10.34 10.16 -3.13
C PRO A 117 -11.58 10.31 -4.02
N PRO A 118 -12.74 10.71 -3.46
CA PRO A 118 -14.00 10.85 -4.23
C PRO A 118 -13.95 11.99 -5.25
N THR A 119 -13.01 12.92 -5.08
CA THR A 119 -12.76 14.10 -5.93
C THR A 119 -11.98 13.75 -7.19
N ILE A 120 -11.31 12.59 -7.21
CA ILE A 120 -10.64 12.05 -8.39
C ILE A 120 -11.62 11.15 -9.13
N THR A 121 -12.00 11.54 -10.35
CA THR A 121 -13.00 10.82 -11.17
C THR A 121 -12.38 9.89 -12.21
N THR A 122 -11.06 9.97 -12.38
CA THR A 122 -10.27 9.18 -13.31
C THR A 122 -10.37 7.68 -13.00
N SER A 123 -10.19 6.85 -14.04
CA SER A 123 -10.17 5.40 -13.87
C SER A 123 -8.93 4.96 -13.09
N ILE A 124 -8.95 3.75 -12.55
CA ILE A 124 -7.86 3.29 -11.68
C ILE A 124 -6.56 3.04 -12.47
N GLU A 125 -6.69 2.64 -13.73
CA GLU A 125 -5.59 2.45 -14.67
C GLU A 125 -4.89 3.77 -15.00
N MET A 126 -5.62 4.88 -14.93
CA MET A 126 -5.11 6.22 -15.16
C MET A 126 -4.74 6.95 -13.86
N PHE A 127 -4.85 6.31 -12.69
CA PHE A 127 -4.59 6.96 -11.40
C PHE A 127 -3.25 7.70 -11.33
N GLN A 128 -2.18 7.11 -11.87
CA GLN A 128 -0.86 7.73 -11.86
C GLN A 128 -0.83 9.07 -12.61
N THR A 129 -1.74 9.31 -13.57
CA THR A 129 -1.84 10.60 -14.27
C THR A 129 -2.40 11.71 -13.41
N GLU A 130 -3.03 11.40 -12.28
CA GLU A 130 -3.59 12.37 -11.33
C GLU A 130 -2.61 12.78 -10.24
N ILE A 131 -1.54 12.00 -10.05
CA ILE A 131 -0.51 12.28 -9.06
C ILE A 131 0.37 13.42 -9.56
N LYS A 132 0.52 14.44 -8.72
CA LYS A 132 1.53 15.50 -8.91
C LYS A 132 2.84 15.09 -8.25
N ASN A 133 2.79 14.53 -7.04
CA ASN A 133 3.94 14.00 -6.31
C ASN A 133 3.43 13.10 -5.16
N VAL A 134 4.22 12.14 -4.71
CA VAL A 134 4.02 11.45 -3.43
C VAL A 134 5.29 11.55 -2.61
N ILE A 135 5.17 11.93 -1.34
CA ILE A 135 6.32 12.22 -0.49
C ILE A 135 6.20 11.42 0.80
N GLY A 136 7.25 10.68 1.18
CA GLY A 136 7.37 10.06 2.49
C GLY A 136 8.19 10.94 3.43
N PHE A 137 7.69 11.15 4.65
CA PHE A 137 8.35 11.94 5.69
C PHE A 137 8.69 11.07 6.90
N ASP A 138 9.81 11.37 7.55
CA ASP A 138 10.14 10.78 8.85
C ASP A 138 9.47 11.53 10.01
N LYS A 139 9.72 11.08 11.24
CA LYS A 139 9.17 11.69 12.47
C LYS A 139 9.64 13.13 12.74
N HIS A 140 10.72 13.57 12.10
CA HIS A 140 11.24 14.93 12.21
C HIS A 140 10.63 15.87 11.16
N GLY A 141 9.87 15.32 10.21
CA GLY A 141 9.32 16.04 9.08
C GLY A 141 10.31 16.20 7.92
N ASP A 142 11.43 15.47 7.96
CA ASP A 142 12.39 15.43 6.86
C ASP A 142 11.88 14.48 5.77
N ILE A 143 12.16 14.83 4.52
CA ILE A 143 11.77 14.01 3.36
C ILE A 143 12.67 12.77 3.31
N VAL A 144 12.08 11.59 3.39
CA VAL A 144 12.77 10.31 3.19
C VAL A 144 12.97 10.03 1.71
N GLU A 145 11.89 10.12 0.91
CA GLU A 145 11.93 9.96 -0.54
C GLU A 145 10.67 10.57 -1.19
N SER A 146 10.75 10.87 -2.48
CA SER A 146 9.62 11.37 -3.27
C SER A 146 9.46 10.64 -4.61
N TYR A 147 8.22 10.46 -5.03
CA TYR A 147 7.82 9.87 -6.30
C TYR A 147 7.12 10.93 -7.15
N ASN A 148 7.72 11.27 -8.29
CA ASN A 148 7.16 12.19 -9.29
C ASN A 148 6.77 11.43 -10.57
#